data_AF-A0AA92YNB6-F1
#
_entry.id   AF-A0AA92YNB6-F1
#
_cell.length_a   1.000
_cell.length_b   1.000
_cell.length_c   1.000
_cell.angle_alpha   90.00
_cell.angle_beta   90.00
_cell.angle_gamma   90.00
#
_symmetry.space_group_name_H-M   'P 1'
#
loop_
_entity.id
_entity.type
_entity.pdbx_description
1 polymer ?
#
loop_
_entity_poly.entity_id
_entity_poly.type
_entity_poly.pdbx_seq_one_letter_code
_entity_poly.pdbx_strand_id
1 'polypeptide(L)'
;MIGQPYSQDIIIGGYGSGRNRNREPNYFAPNFLDPWERDRVRGFYQVMEQEDLIDIHYYRSNENVSINIYAVKQSEVLFVERTLDLLPSGHLRWLKERKPEGIIFANSAGRGSSERYTGGLNPGYDDRSTPFFDESEGIIITYGSLWRYQNLGISPTLIHEIGHIMTHAGKISYRYFSERDRVTLSNTRVSRNPGSLEALCNAYMYFICYASSTPAIRLFGSRPLILERSRQTREALRGCPGFSSRMLSSSEMTRFRER
;
A
#
# COMPACT_ATOMS: atom_id res chain seq x y z
N MET A 1 19.81 -28.00 20.79
CA MET A 1 20.55 -27.61 19.57
C MET A 1 20.09 -26.23 19.16
N ILE A 2 21.05 -25.32 19.01
CA ILE A 2 20.87 -23.89 18.75
C ILE A 2 20.33 -23.70 17.34
N GLY A 3 19.24 -22.94 17.21
CA GLY A 3 18.57 -22.66 15.94
C GLY A 3 19.47 -21.90 14.98
N GLN A 4 19.60 -22.42 13.77
CA GLN A 4 20.27 -21.71 12.70
C GLN A 4 19.41 -20.51 12.25
N PRO A 5 20.01 -19.34 12.01
CA PRO A 5 19.31 -18.21 11.42
C PRO A 5 18.99 -18.54 9.95
N TYR A 6 17.71 -18.58 9.61
CA TYR A 6 17.28 -18.60 8.21
C TYR A 6 17.59 -17.24 7.58
N SER A 7 18.75 -17.13 6.93
CA SER A 7 19.01 -16.09 5.94
C SER A 7 18.39 -16.54 4.61
N GLN A 8 17.12 -16.19 4.39
CA GLN A 8 16.58 -16.20 3.04
C GLN A 8 16.83 -14.83 2.41
N ASP A 9 17.69 -14.85 1.38
CA ASP A 9 17.91 -13.73 0.48
C ASP A 9 16.56 -13.21 -0.03
N ILE A 10 16.23 -11.99 0.39
CA ILE A 10 15.11 -11.25 -0.17
C ILE A 10 15.56 -10.77 -1.54
N ILE A 11 15.14 -11.47 -2.60
CA ILE A 11 15.24 -10.93 -3.96
C ILE A 11 14.16 -9.85 -4.10
N ILE A 12 14.55 -8.61 -3.78
CA ILE A 12 13.78 -7.40 -4.11
C ILE A 12 14.04 -7.13 -5.60
N GLY A 13 12.98 -7.05 -6.41
CA GLY A 13 13.08 -6.74 -7.83
C GLY A 13 13.76 -5.39 -8.05
N GLY A 14 15.03 -5.43 -8.46
CA GLY A 14 15.84 -4.33 -8.98
C GLY A 14 15.42 -3.97 -10.41
N TYR A 15 14.99 -2.73 -10.68
CA TYR A 15 14.82 -2.21 -12.04
C TYR A 15 15.64 -0.93 -12.20
N GLY A 16 16.58 -0.94 -13.15
CA GLY A 16 17.21 0.27 -13.69
C GLY A 16 18.74 0.28 -13.70
N SER A 17 19.34 -0.01 -14.85
CA SER A 17 20.77 0.22 -15.13
C SER A 17 21.02 1.71 -15.41
N GLY A 18 21.83 2.35 -14.57
CA GLY A 18 22.03 3.79 -14.60
C GLY A 18 22.86 4.33 -15.79
N ARG A 19 22.62 5.60 -16.14
CA ARG A 19 23.58 6.52 -16.76
C ARG A 19 23.38 7.94 -16.22
N ASN A 20 24.50 8.65 -16.02
CA ASN A 20 24.61 9.98 -15.40
C ASN A 20 23.99 11.11 -16.22
N ARG A 21 23.46 12.15 -15.55
CA ARG A 21 23.75 13.58 -15.82
C ARG A 21 23.16 14.55 -14.78
N ASN A 22 23.89 15.64 -14.58
CA ASN A 22 23.58 16.83 -13.77
C ASN A 22 22.46 17.67 -14.39
N ARG A 23 21.47 18.08 -13.58
CA ARG A 23 20.92 19.46 -13.43
C ARG A 23 19.58 19.44 -12.67
N GLU A 24 19.38 20.48 -11.86
CA GLU A 24 18.15 20.81 -11.12
C GLU A 24 16.91 20.78 -12.03
N PRO A 25 15.74 20.32 -11.55
CA PRO A 25 14.63 20.13 -12.46
C PRO A 25 13.61 21.28 -12.44
N ASN A 26 13.31 21.78 -13.64
CA ASN A 26 12.03 22.43 -13.97
C ASN A 26 11.08 21.35 -14.50
N TYR A 27 9.85 21.29 -13.99
CA TYR A 27 8.78 20.43 -14.51
C TYR A 27 7.68 21.27 -15.15
N PHE A 28 7.29 20.91 -16.37
CA PHE A 28 6.11 21.42 -17.07
C PHE A 28 5.07 20.30 -17.19
N ALA A 29 3.78 20.63 -17.02
CA ALA A 29 2.63 19.77 -17.28
C ALA A 29 1.76 20.37 -18.43
N PRO A 30 1.01 19.55 -19.20
CA PRO A 30 0.25 20.02 -20.37
C PRO A 30 -1.26 20.24 -20.11
N ASN A 31 -1.81 21.07 -21.00
CA ASN A 31 -3.09 21.79 -21.12
C ASN A 31 -4.43 21.00 -21.01
N PHE A 32 -5.35 21.56 -20.22
CA PHE A 32 -6.72 21.15 -19.84
C PHE A 32 -7.79 20.86 -20.91
N LEU A 33 -7.48 20.81 -22.21
CA LEU A 33 -8.50 20.70 -23.28
C LEU A 33 -8.57 19.36 -24.03
N ASP A 34 -7.69 18.39 -23.75
CA ASP A 34 -7.67 17.14 -24.52
C ASP A 34 -8.43 15.96 -23.88
N PRO A 35 -9.22 15.19 -24.67
CA PRO A 35 -9.80 13.93 -24.23
C PRO A 35 -8.68 12.91 -24.00
N TRP A 36 -8.88 11.98 -23.03
CA TRP A 36 -8.05 10.81 -22.76
C TRP A 36 -7.15 10.44 -23.95
N GLU A 37 -5.84 10.73 -23.88
CA GLU A 37 -4.94 10.42 -25.00
C GLU A 37 -4.88 8.90 -25.16
N ARG A 38 -5.55 8.42 -26.21
CA ARG A 38 -5.66 7.00 -26.52
C ARG A 38 -4.43 6.56 -27.30
N ASP A 39 -3.36 6.24 -26.60
CA ASP A 39 -2.18 5.62 -27.22
C ASP A 39 -2.48 4.12 -27.49
N ARG A 40 -2.43 3.72 -28.77
CA ARG A 40 -2.63 2.33 -29.23
C ARG A 40 -1.64 1.33 -28.62
N VAL A 41 -0.52 1.80 -28.06
CA VAL A 41 0.57 1.01 -27.47
C VAL A 41 0.54 1.04 -25.93
N ARG A 42 0.10 2.15 -25.31
CA ARG A 42 0.24 2.41 -23.86
C ARG A 42 -1.06 2.42 -23.05
N GLY A 43 -2.22 2.60 -23.68
CA GLY A 43 -3.53 2.67 -23.00
C GLY A 43 -3.88 4.05 -22.41
N PHE A 44 -4.88 4.14 -21.51
CA PHE A 44 -5.29 5.36 -20.77
C PHE A 44 -4.24 5.86 -19.75
N TYR A 45 -3.46 6.86 -20.15
CA TYR A 45 -2.47 7.52 -19.30
C TYR A 45 -2.93 8.95 -18.97
N GLN A 46 -2.80 9.37 -17.71
CA GLN A 46 -3.07 10.75 -17.30
C GLN A 46 -1.94 11.24 -16.39
N VAL A 47 -1.37 12.40 -16.70
CA VAL A 47 -0.48 13.17 -15.84
C VAL A 47 -1.30 14.25 -15.17
N MET A 48 -1.14 14.43 -13.87
CA MET A 48 -1.83 15.48 -13.13
C MET A 48 -1.13 16.82 -13.34
N GLU A 49 -1.89 17.85 -13.71
CA GLU A 49 -1.42 19.24 -13.70
C GLU A 49 -1.12 19.68 -12.24
N GLN A 50 -0.06 20.48 -12.04
CA GLN A 50 0.49 20.79 -10.72
C GLN A 50 -0.36 21.76 -9.88
N GLU A 51 -1.30 22.48 -10.48
CA GLU A 51 -1.99 23.61 -9.83
C GLU A 51 -2.86 23.20 -8.62
N ASP A 52 -3.22 21.91 -8.50
CA ASP A 52 -4.04 21.38 -7.39
C ASP A 52 -3.27 20.43 -6.44
N LEU A 53 -1.96 20.24 -6.63
CA LEU A 53 -1.16 19.32 -5.82
C LEU A 53 -0.67 20.02 -4.56
N ILE A 54 -0.94 19.41 -3.41
CA ILE A 54 -0.38 19.85 -2.13
C ILE A 54 1.03 19.26 -2.02
N ASP A 55 2.02 20.13 -1.84
CA ASP A 55 3.43 19.74 -1.64
C ASP A 55 3.56 18.72 -0.51
N ILE A 56 3.02 19.05 0.66
CA ILE A 56 2.91 18.16 1.81
C ILE A 56 1.61 18.40 2.59
N HIS A 57 0.92 17.31 2.88
CA HIS A 57 -0.19 17.24 3.83
C HIS A 57 0.20 16.36 5.01
N TYR A 58 -0.20 16.75 6.21
CA TYR A 58 0.10 16.01 7.44
C TYR A 58 -1.17 15.35 7.96
N TYR A 59 -1.34 14.07 7.66
CA TYR A 59 -2.38 13.28 8.32
C TYR A 59 -2.01 13.09 9.79
N ARG A 60 -2.99 13.19 10.68
CA ARG A 60 -2.85 12.92 12.12
C ARG A 60 -3.98 12.01 12.60
N SER A 61 -3.62 10.81 13.05
CA SER A 61 -4.59 9.86 13.59
C SER A 61 -5.15 10.32 14.95
N ASN A 62 -6.25 9.69 15.39
CA ASN A 62 -6.85 9.90 16.71
C ASN A 62 -5.89 9.66 17.89
N GLU A 63 -4.87 8.81 17.69
CA GLU A 63 -3.81 8.55 18.68
C GLU A 63 -2.54 9.39 18.44
N ASN A 64 -2.67 10.52 17.74
CA ASN A 64 -1.60 11.48 17.46
C ASN A 64 -0.42 10.93 16.65
N VAL A 65 -0.63 9.91 15.82
CA VAL A 65 0.39 9.44 14.88
C VAL A 65 0.31 10.28 13.62
N SER A 66 1.41 10.97 13.27
CA SER A 66 1.47 11.75 12.03
C SER A 66 2.12 10.99 10.88
N ILE A 67 1.51 11.04 9.70
CA ILE A 67 2.05 10.50 8.45
C ILE A 67 2.12 11.65 7.43
N ASN A 68 3.28 11.81 6.82
CA ASN A 68 3.47 12.79 5.75
C ASN A 68 2.86 12.23 4.47
N ILE A 69 2.18 13.10 3.73
CA ILE A 69 1.54 12.77 2.45
C ILE A 69 1.97 13.82 1.44
N TYR A 70 2.76 13.42 0.45
CA TYR A 70 3.33 14.31 -0.56
C TYR A 70 2.57 14.23 -1.88
N ALA A 71 2.50 15.37 -2.58
CA ALA A 71 1.97 15.49 -3.94
C ALA A 71 0.53 14.96 -4.10
N VAL A 72 -0.28 15.04 -3.04
CA VAL A 72 -1.69 14.64 -3.06
C VAL A 72 -2.56 15.78 -3.58
N LYS A 73 -3.54 15.45 -4.42
CA LYS A 73 -4.51 16.43 -4.91
C LYS A 73 -5.39 16.87 -3.76
N GLN A 74 -5.63 18.17 -3.63
CA GLN A 74 -6.47 18.72 -2.55
C GLN A 74 -7.84 18.02 -2.44
N SER A 75 -8.47 17.70 -3.57
CA SER A 75 -9.77 16.99 -3.60
C SER A 75 -9.70 15.53 -3.12
N GLU A 76 -8.51 14.91 -3.11
CA GLU A 76 -8.29 13.51 -2.74
C GLU A 76 -7.80 13.35 -1.29
N VAL A 77 -7.45 14.44 -0.59
CA VAL A 77 -6.94 14.40 0.79
C VAL A 77 -7.87 13.61 1.71
N LEU A 78 -9.16 13.95 1.75
CA LEU A 78 -10.13 13.27 2.60
C LEU A 78 -10.27 11.78 2.28
N PHE A 79 -10.09 11.40 1.02
CA PHE A 79 -10.12 10.00 0.60
C PHE A 79 -8.92 9.22 1.14
N VAL A 80 -7.74 9.83 1.13
CA VAL A 80 -6.52 9.26 1.71
C VAL A 80 -6.61 9.20 3.24
N GLU A 81 -7.06 10.26 3.91
CA GLU A 81 -7.24 10.28 5.37
C GLU A 81 -8.21 9.19 5.84
N ARG A 82 -9.38 9.07 5.19
CA ARG A 82 -10.34 7.99 5.48
C ARG A 82 -9.75 6.60 5.30
N THR A 83 -8.81 6.44 4.37
CA THR A 83 -8.09 5.18 4.17
C THR A 83 -7.17 4.90 5.35
N LEU A 84 -6.42 5.90 5.81
CA LEU A 84 -5.51 5.77 6.94
C LEU A 84 -6.23 5.60 8.28
N ASP A 85 -7.43 6.16 8.45
CA ASP A 85 -8.28 5.96 9.63
C ASP A 85 -8.73 4.51 9.84
N LEU A 86 -8.68 3.68 8.80
CA LEU A 86 -8.97 2.25 8.94
C LEU A 86 -7.84 1.49 9.65
N LEU A 87 -6.61 1.99 9.54
CA LEU A 87 -5.43 1.31 10.04
C LEU A 87 -5.29 1.49 11.55
N PRO A 88 -4.87 0.44 12.28
CA PRO A 88 -4.53 0.58 13.69
C PRO A 88 -3.42 1.60 13.93
N SER A 89 -3.49 2.31 15.06
CA SER A 89 -2.47 3.31 15.41
C SER A 89 -1.07 2.72 15.50
N GLY A 90 -0.91 1.50 16.03
CA GLY A 90 0.38 0.82 16.09
C GLY A 90 0.92 0.45 14.72
N HIS A 91 0.06 0.19 13.73
CA HIS A 91 0.48 -0.05 12.35
C HIS A 91 0.97 1.25 11.70
N LEU A 92 0.31 2.37 11.98
CA LEU A 92 0.74 3.69 11.53
C LEU A 92 2.07 4.11 12.18
N ARG A 93 2.28 3.83 13.47
CA ARG A 93 3.59 4.03 14.13
C ARG A 93 4.67 3.20 13.46
N TRP A 94 4.38 1.93 13.20
CA TRP A 94 5.32 1.03 12.54
C TRP A 94 5.63 1.47 11.11
N LEU A 95 4.63 1.95 10.35
CA LEU A 95 4.83 2.58 9.05
C LEU A 95 5.82 3.75 9.18
N LYS A 96 5.58 4.68 10.10
CA LYS A 96 6.45 5.84 10.30
C LYS A 96 7.89 5.47 10.68
N GLU A 97 8.08 4.42 11.49
CA GLU A 97 9.40 3.92 11.85
C GLU A 97 10.16 3.29 10.68
N ARG A 98 9.44 2.73 9.70
CA ARG A 98 10.03 1.97 8.58
C ARG A 98 10.09 2.74 7.27
N LYS A 99 9.20 3.72 7.11
CA LYS A 99 9.04 4.59 5.95
C LYS A 99 8.76 6.00 6.48
N PRO A 100 9.78 6.70 7.00
CA PRO A 100 9.63 8.00 7.65
C PRO A 100 9.13 9.10 6.71
N GLU A 101 9.36 8.97 5.40
CA GLU A 101 8.76 9.89 4.40
C GLU A 101 7.25 9.65 4.23
N GLY A 102 6.72 8.52 4.68
CA GLY A 102 5.29 8.25 4.62
C GLY A 102 4.82 7.92 3.20
N ILE A 103 3.90 8.71 2.65
CA ILE A 103 3.18 8.40 1.41
C ILE A 103 3.47 9.45 0.36
N ILE A 104 3.89 9.01 -0.82
CA ILE A 104 4.26 9.86 -1.95
C ILE A 104 3.34 9.52 -3.11
N PHE A 105 2.60 10.51 -3.62
CA PHE A 105 1.78 10.32 -4.81
C PHE A 105 2.59 10.54 -6.07
N ALA A 106 2.64 9.53 -6.93
CA ALA A 106 3.19 9.69 -8.28
C ALA A 106 2.21 10.56 -9.09
N ASN A 107 2.72 11.59 -9.77
CA ASN A 107 1.95 12.53 -10.60
C ASN A 107 1.30 11.91 -11.85
N SER A 108 1.30 10.59 -11.99
CA SER A 108 0.77 9.86 -13.13
C SER A 108 -0.22 8.77 -12.70
N ALA A 109 -1.12 8.40 -13.60
CA ALA A 109 -2.06 7.31 -13.39
C ALA A 109 -1.35 5.95 -13.19
N GLY A 110 -0.19 5.75 -13.82
CA GLY A 110 0.64 4.55 -13.70
C GLY A 110 2.13 4.80 -13.94
N ARG A 111 2.99 3.88 -13.51
CA ARG A 111 4.45 4.02 -13.64
C ARG A 111 4.92 3.92 -15.10
N GLY A 112 5.90 4.74 -15.48
CA GLY A 112 6.64 4.60 -16.75
C GLY A 112 5.80 4.81 -18.02
N SER A 113 4.79 5.70 -17.98
CA SER A 113 3.87 5.96 -19.10
C SER A 113 2.99 4.76 -19.51
N SER A 114 2.76 3.77 -18.63
CA SER A 114 1.93 2.60 -18.96
C SER A 114 0.84 2.33 -17.94
N GLU A 115 -0.38 2.14 -18.43
CA GLU A 115 -1.55 1.66 -17.68
C GLU A 115 -1.36 0.35 -16.94
N ARG A 116 -0.39 -0.44 -17.39
CA ARG A 116 -0.13 -1.74 -16.78
C ARG A 116 0.40 -1.62 -15.35
N TYR A 117 0.68 -0.40 -14.89
CA TYR A 117 1.28 -0.09 -13.60
C TYR A 117 0.47 0.95 -12.80
N THR A 118 -0.86 0.82 -12.79
CA THR A 118 -1.72 1.50 -11.80
C THR A 118 -1.68 0.73 -10.48
N GLY A 119 -1.07 1.28 -9.42
CA GLY A 119 -0.85 0.54 -8.18
C GLY A 119 -0.02 1.31 -7.16
N GLY A 120 0.62 0.60 -6.26
CA GLY A 120 1.58 1.15 -5.31
C GLY A 120 2.93 0.46 -5.40
N LEU A 121 3.90 1.00 -4.67
CA LEU A 121 5.23 0.43 -4.55
C LEU A 121 5.82 0.73 -3.18
N ASN A 122 6.52 -0.27 -2.65
CA ASN A 122 7.48 -0.12 -1.55
C ASN A 122 8.90 -0.29 -2.12
N PRO A 123 9.58 0.79 -2.53
CA PRO A 123 10.95 0.71 -3.01
C PRO A 123 11.85 0.19 -1.89
N GLY A 124 12.81 -0.68 -2.24
CA GLY A 124 13.90 -1.09 -1.35
C GLY A 124 15.22 -0.38 -1.65
N TYR A 125 15.21 0.50 -2.64
CA TYR A 125 16.31 1.31 -3.12
C TYR A 125 15.72 2.48 -3.90
N ASP A 126 16.49 3.56 -4.00
CA ASP A 126 16.11 4.73 -4.80
C ASP A 126 16.23 4.44 -6.29
N ASP A 127 15.18 4.75 -7.06
CA ASP A 127 15.31 4.87 -8.49
C ASP A 127 16.08 6.16 -8.79
N ARG A 128 17.23 6.03 -9.47
CA ARG A 128 18.07 7.17 -9.88
C ARG A 128 17.35 8.18 -10.77
N SER A 129 16.17 7.83 -11.30
CA SER A 129 15.34 8.70 -12.13
C SER A 129 14.30 9.51 -11.35
N THR A 130 14.16 9.30 -10.04
CA THR A 130 13.19 10.04 -9.23
C THR A 130 13.86 11.20 -8.49
N PRO A 131 13.38 12.45 -8.62
CA PRO A 131 14.20 13.63 -8.37
C PRO A 131 14.16 14.18 -6.95
N PHE A 132 13.34 13.61 -6.06
CA PHE A 132 12.86 14.36 -4.90
C PHE A 132 12.92 13.66 -3.54
N PHE A 133 13.15 12.34 -3.48
CA PHE A 133 13.10 11.60 -2.21
C PHE A 133 14.04 10.39 -2.22
N ASP A 134 14.50 9.99 -1.02
CA ASP A 134 14.86 8.59 -0.79
C ASP A 134 13.55 7.80 -0.86
N GLU A 135 13.21 7.31 -2.05
CA GLU A 135 11.99 6.54 -2.30
C GLU A 135 11.97 5.27 -1.44
N SER A 136 13.15 4.76 -1.06
CA SER A 136 13.26 3.62 -0.16
C SER A 136 12.79 3.92 1.27
N GLU A 137 12.60 5.19 1.63
CA GLU A 137 12.03 5.64 2.90
C GLU A 137 10.53 6.01 2.80
N GLY A 138 9.91 5.82 1.63
CA GLY A 138 8.47 6.07 1.40
C GLY A 138 7.67 4.90 0.80
N ILE A 139 6.36 5.10 0.71
CA ILE A 139 5.44 4.32 -0.13
C ILE A 139 5.01 5.19 -1.31
N ILE A 140 5.15 4.69 -2.53
CA ILE A 140 4.68 5.39 -3.74
C ILE A 140 3.30 4.88 -4.11
N ILE A 141 2.35 5.78 -4.34
CA ILE A 141 0.98 5.47 -4.78
C ILE A 141 0.68 6.21 -6.08
N THR A 142 0.18 5.53 -7.11
CA THR A 142 -0.25 6.20 -8.35
C THR A 142 -1.69 6.70 -8.26
N TYR A 143 -2.02 7.80 -8.94
CA TYR A 143 -3.39 8.34 -8.95
C TYR A 143 -4.42 7.36 -9.53
N GLY A 144 -4.02 6.53 -10.50
CA GLY A 144 -4.90 5.51 -11.06
C GLY A 144 -5.37 4.49 -10.02
N SER A 145 -4.60 4.27 -8.95
CA SER A 145 -5.01 3.39 -7.85
C SER A 145 -6.08 4.02 -6.94
N LEU A 146 -6.12 5.35 -6.81
CA LEU A 146 -7.17 6.05 -6.07
C LEU A 146 -8.50 6.02 -6.84
N TRP A 147 -8.46 6.41 -8.11
CA TRP A 147 -9.64 6.55 -8.95
C TRP A 147 -10.41 5.23 -9.13
N ARG A 148 -9.68 4.11 -9.21
CA ARG A 148 -10.27 2.78 -9.31
C ARG A 148 -11.25 2.45 -8.18
N TYR A 149 -11.06 3.04 -7.00
CA TYR A 149 -11.83 2.71 -5.80
C TYR A 149 -12.58 3.90 -5.21
N GLN A 150 -12.79 4.98 -5.96
CA GLN A 150 -13.56 6.15 -5.50
C GLN A 150 -14.95 5.76 -4.99
N ASN A 151 -15.65 4.84 -5.67
CA ASN A 151 -16.96 4.34 -5.24
C ASN A 151 -16.95 3.57 -3.90
N LEU A 152 -15.80 3.03 -3.49
CA LEU A 152 -15.62 2.39 -2.19
C LEU A 152 -15.34 3.40 -1.07
N GLY A 153 -14.86 4.60 -1.44
CA GLY A 153 -14.54 5.69 -0.52
C GLY A 153 -13.21 5.55 0.23
N ILE A 154 -12.37 4.59 -0.16
CA ILE A 154 -11.01 4.36 0.35
C ILE A 154 -10.08 3.83 -0.74
N SER A 155 -8.76 3.84 -0.51
CA SER A 155 -7.74 3.20 -1.33
C SER A 155 -7.28 1.85 -0.76
N PRO A 156 -7.84 0.71 -1.22
CA PRO A 156 -7.31 -0.60 -0.88
C PRO A 156 -5.83 -0.77 -1.23
N THR A 157 -5.38 -0.16 -2.34
CA THR A 157 -3.98 -0.21 -2.76
C THR A 157 -3.04 0.36 -1.71
N LEU A 158 -3.38 1.51 -1.11
CA LEU A 158 -2.56 2.07 -0.03
C LEU A 158 -2.48 1.13 1.18
N ILE A 159 -3.60 0.50 1.56
CA ILE A 159 -3.61 -0.50 2.65
C ILE A 159 -2.76 -1.72 2.29
N HIS A 160 -2.82 -2.19 1.03
CA HIS A 160 -1.99 -3.29 0.53
C HIS A 160 -0.50 -2.97 0.62
N GLU A 161 -0.09 -1.77 0.21
CA GLU A 161 1.31 -1.34 0.31
C GLU A 161 1.79 -1.27 1.76
N ILE A 162 0.96 -0.82 2.69
CA ILE A 162 1.27 -0.89 4.13
C ILE A 162 1.35 -2.36 4.59
N GLY A 163 0.58 -3.26 3.97
CA GLY A 163 0.69 -4.70 4.15
C GLY A 163 2.07 -5.26 3.83
N HIS A 164 2.80 -4.73 2.84
CA HIS A 164 4.19 -5.15 2.57
C HIS A 164 5.11 -4.85 3.76
N ILE A 165 4.98 -3.69 4.38
CA ILE A 165 5.76 -3.31 5.57
C ILE A 165 5.44 -4.24 6.75
N MET A 166 4.17 -4.60 6.92
CA MET A 166 3.71 -5.47 7.99
C MET A 166 4.16 -6.93 7.78
N THR A 167 4.17 -7.42 6.54
CA THR A 167 4.52 -8.82 6.21
C THR A 167 6.03 -9.03 6.12
N HIS A 168 6.76 -8.15 5.44
CA HIS A 168 8.20 -8.29 5.22
C HIS A 168 8.98 -8.13 6.55
N ALA A 169 8.45 -7.37 7.51
CA ALA A 169 9.04 -7.24 8.84
C ALA A 169 8.52 -8.26 9.87
N GLY A 170 7.75 -9.27 9.44
CA GLY A 170 7.30 -10.39 10.27
C GLY A 170 6.19 -10.07 11.27
N LYS A 171 5.55 -8.88 11.19
CA LYS A 171 4.35 -8.58 12.00
C LYS A 171 3.15 -9.40 11.56
N ILE A 172 3.10 -9.76 10.29
CA ILE A 172 2.18 -10.74 9.69
C ILE A 172 3.03 -11.86 9.12
N SER A 173 2.71 -13.12 9.46
CA SER A 173 3.57 -14.26 9.11
C SER A 173 2.77 -15.51 8.83
N TYR A 174 3.22 -16.27 7.83
CA TYR A 174 2.66 -17.58 7.48
C TYR A 174 2.72 -18.62 8.60
N ARG A 175 3.55 -18.45 9.62
CA ARG A 175 3.64 -19.41 10.74
C ARG A 175 2.35 -19.58 11.54
N TYR A 176 1.43 -18.62 11.42
CA TYR A 176 0.13 -18.63 12.09
C TYR A 176 -0.98 -19.26 11.23
N PHE A 177 -0.67 -19.65 10.00
CA PHE A 177 -1.59 -20.29 9.08
C PHE A 177 -1.43 -21.80 9.14
N SER A 178 -2.50 -22.53 8.86
CA SER A 178 -2.41 -23.98 8.66
C SER A 178 -1.45 -24.28 7.50
N GLU A 179 -0.81 -25.44 7.52
CA GLU A 179 0.11 -25.83 6.44
C GLU A 179 -0.56 -25.76 5.06
N ARG A 180 -1.80 -26.23 4.97
CA ARG A 180 -2.62 -26.18 3.75
C ARG A 180 -2.82 -24.73 3.28
N ASP A 181 -3.28 -23.86 4.16
CA ASP A 181 -3.59 -22.46 3.79
C ASP A 181 -2.32 -21.70 3.40
N ARG A 182 -1.22 -21.93 4.12
CA ARG A 182 0.10 -21.37 3.79
C ARG A 182 0.51 -21.75 2.37
N VAL A 183 0.44 -23.04 2.02
CA VAL A 183 0.81 -23.51 0.68
C VAL A 183 -0.10 -22.92 -0.39
N THR A 184 -1.40 -22.84 -0.14
CA THR A 184 -2.33 -22.24 -1.10
C THR A 184 -2.06 -20.75 -1.30
N LEU A 185 -1.92 -19.98 -0.21
CA LEU A 185 -1.65 -18.54 -0.25
C LEU A 185 -0.29 -18.24 -0.91
N SER A 186 0.77 -18.97 -0.55
CA SER A 186 2.12 -18.75 -1.10
C SER A 186 2.19 -19.02 -2.60
N ASN A 187 1.30 -19.88 -3.12
CA ASN A 187 1.19 -20.20 -4.55
C ASN A 187 0.20 -19.29 -5.29
N THR A 188 -0.51 -18.40 -4.59
CA THR A 188 -1.46 -17.48 -5.21
C THR A 188 -0.70 -16.38 -5.96
N ARG A 189 -0.88 -16.32 -7.27
CA ARG A 189 -0.31 -15.26 -8.12
C ARG A 189 -1.23 -14.05 -8.12
N VAL A 190 -1.19 -13.29 -7.03
CA VAL A 190 -2.13 -12.18 -6.80
C VAL A 190 -1.67 -10.85 -7.39
N SER A 191 -0.40 -10.73 -7.76
CA SER A 191 0.16 -9.53 -8.39
C SER A 191 1.01 -9.91 -9.61
N ARG A 192 1.27 -8.93 -10.49
CA ARG A 192 2.15 -9.11 -11.67
C ARG A 192 3.61 -9.35 -11.28
N ASN A 193 3.97 -9.12 -10.01
CA ASN A 193 5.22 -9.54 -9.38
C ASN A 193 4.92 -10.79 -8.52
N PRO A 194 5.27 -12.00 -8.98
CA PRO A 194 5.02 -13.22 -8.21
C PRO A 194 5.84 -13.18 -6.92
N GLY A 195 5.17 -13.13 -5.78
CA GLY A 195 5.80 -13.20 -4.47
C GLY A 195 4.87 -13.88 -3.47
N SER A 196 5.41 -14.82 -2.70
CA SER A 196 4.65 -15.52 -1.65
C SER A 196 4.03 -14.54 -0.65
N LEU A 197 4.60 -13.35 -0.46
CA LEU A 197 4.12 -12.34 0.48
C LEU A 197 2.96 -11.48 -0.05
N GLU A 198 2.72 -11.45 -1.37
CA GLU A 198 1.61 -10.70 -1.98
C GLU A 198 0.24 -11.17 -1.49
N ALA A 199 0.09 -12.48 -1.28
CA ALA A 199 -1.14 -13.04 -0.73
C ALA A 199 -1.36 -12.66 0.73
N LEU A 200 -0.27 -12.51 1.51
CA LEU A 200 -0.38 -11.98 2.88
C LEU A 200 -0.71 -10.49 2.90
N CYS A 201 -0.19 -9.70 1.96
CA CYS A 201 -0.52 -8.28 1.84
C CYS A 201 -2.00 -8.08 1.49
N ASN A 202 -2.51 -8.91 0.57
CA ASN A 202 -3.93 -8.99 0.27
C ASN A 202 -4.77 -9.43 1.49
N ALA A 203 -4.36 -10.50 2.16
CA ALA A 203 -5.05 -10.98 3.36
C ALA A 203 -5.11 -9.90 4.45
N TYR A 204 -4.00 -9.20 4.68
CA TYR A 204 -3.94 -8.04 5.56
C TYR A 204 -4.92 -6.94 5.12
N MET A 205 -4.87 -6.51 3.86
CA MET A 205 -5.75 -5.48 3.32
C MET A 205 -7.22 -5.83 3.51
N TYR A 206 -7.63 -7.04 3.15
CA TYR A 206 -9.02 -7.46 3.30
C TYR A 206 -9.44 -7.56 4.75
N PHE A 207 -8.56 -7.95 5.67
CA PHE A 207 -8.89 -7.98 7.09
C PHE A 207 -9.07 -6.57 7.67
N ILE A 208 -8.22 -5.61 7.30
CA ILE A 208 -8.41 -4.18 7.64
C ILE A 208 -9.77 -3.69 7.13
N CYS A 209 -10.09 -3.95 5.86
CA CYS A 209 -11.38 -3.57 5.27
C CYS A 209 -12.56 -4.24 5.97
N TYR A 210 -12.46 -5.53 6.28
CA TYR A 210 -13.51 -6.28 6.97
C TYR A 210 -13.79 -5.77 8.39
N ALA A 211 -12.76 -5.27 9.08
CA ALA A 211 -12.92 -4.66 10.39
C ALA A 211 -13.60 -3.27 10.34
N SER A 212 -13.81 -2.67 9.15
CA SER A 212 -14.41 -1.35 8.99
C SER A 212 -15.87 -1.26 9.46
N SER A 213 -16.22 -0.14 10.11
CA SER A 213 -17.61 0.19 10.49
C SER A 213 -18.49 0.47 9.27
N THR A 214 -17.90 0.91 8.16
CA THR A 214 -18.62 1.19 6.90
C THR A 214 -19.04 -0.12 6.22
N PRO A 215 -20.35 -0.37 6.01
CA PRO A 215 -20.83 -1.62 5.43
C PRO A 215 -20.26 -1.97 4.05
N ALA A 216 -20.11 -0.99 3.15
CA ALA A 216 -19.56 -1.21 1.81
C ALA A 216 -18.09 -1.68 1.85
N ILE A 217 -17.28 -1.06 2.70
CA ILE A 217 -15.86 -1.42 2.91
C ILE A 217 -15.76 -2.82 3.53
N ARG A 218 -16.60 -3.10 4.53
CA ARG A 218 -16.67 -4.41 5.17
C ARG A 218 -17.07 -5.52 4.20
N LEU A 219 -18.02 -5.24 3.31
CA LEU A 219 -18.46 -6.17 2.27
C LEU A 219 -17.32 -6.46 1.29
N PHE A 220 -16.57 -5.42 0.88
CA PHE A 220 -15.38 -5.58 0.05
C PHE A 220 -14.33 -6.49 0.72
N GLY A 221 -14.07 -6.29 2.02
CA GLY A 221 -13.15 -7.12 2.79
C GLY A 221 -13.59 -8.58 2.98
N SER A 222 -14.84 -8.93 2.66
CA SER A 222 -15.40 -10.27 2.90
C SER A 222 -15.94 -10.98 1.65
N ARG A 223 -16.03 -10.30 0.49
CA ARG A 223 -16.53 -10.88 -0.77
C ARG A 223 -15.70 -10.47 -1.99
N PRO A 224 -15.46 -11.38 -2.96
CA PRO A 224 -15.87 -12.79 -2.98
C PRO A 224 -15.09 -13.65 -1.98
N LEU A 225 -15.59 -14.86 -1.67
CA LEU A 225 -14.94 -15.80 -0.75
C LEU A 225 -13.75 -16.46 -1.43
N ILE A 226 -12.63 -15.74 -1.46
CA ILE A 226 -11.30 -16.26 -1.74
C ILE A 226 -10.55 -16.51 -0.44
N LEU A 227 -9.46 -17.27 -0.48
CA LEU A 227 -8.75 -17.68 0.72
C LEU A 227 -8.25 -16.48 1.53
N GLU A 228 -7.78 -15.42 0.88
CA GLU A 228 -7.28 -14.18 1.49
C GLU A 228 -8.35 -13.44 2.31
N ARG A 229 -9.64 -13.66 2.03
CA ARG A 229 -10.79 -13.03 2.71
C ARG A 229 -11.53 -14.01 3.62
N SER A 230 -11.03 -15.23 3.74
CA SER A 230 -11.72 -16.32 4.42
C SER A 230 -11.77 -16.11 5.94
N ARG A 231 -12.63 -16.88 6.63
CA ARG A 231 -12.67 -16.88 8.09
C ARG A 231 -11.35 -17.41 8.67
N GLN A 232 -10.80 -18.46 8.07
CA GLN A 232 -9.55 -19.11 8.47
C GLN A 232 -8.38 -18.13 8.40
N THR A 233 -8.28 -17.36 7.31
CA THR A 233 -7.25 -16.33 7.16
C THR A 233 -7.38 -15.24 8.21
N ARG A 234 -8.60 -14.81 8.54
CA ARG A 234 -8.83 -13.82 9.62
C ARG A 234 -8.44 -14.36 10.99
N GLU A 235 -8.78 -15.61 11.29
CA GLU A 235 -8.36 -16.27 12.53
C GLU A 235 -6.83 -16.37 12.63
N ALA A 236 -6.14 -16.73 11.54
CA ALA A 236 -4.68 -16.75 11.48
C ALA A 236 -4.06 -15.35 11.67
N LEU A 237 -4.64 -14.31 11.03
CA LEU A 237 -4.17 -12.93 11.17
C LEU A 237 -4.32 -12.42 12.60
N ARG A 238 -5.40 -12.75 13.32
CA ARG A 238 -5.55 -12.41 14.75
C ARG A 238 -4.44 -12.99 15.63
N GLY A 239 -3.86 -14.12 15.24
CA GLY A 239 -2.72 -14.72 15.94
C GLY A 239 -1.38 -14.00 15.68
N CYS A 240 -1.32 -13.14 14.67
CA CYS A 240 -0.08 -12.47 14.28
C CYS A 240 0.29 -11.32 15.25
N PRO A 241 1.60 -11.01 15.42
CA PRO A 241 2.05 -9.90 16.28
C PRO A 241 1.45 -8.55 15.91
N GLY A 242 1.16 -8.32 14.62
CA GLY A 242 0.47 -7.14 14.13
C GLY A 242 -0.90 -6.92 14.79
N PHE A 243 -1.63 -7.98 15.12
CA PHE A 243 -2.95 -7.89 15.74
C PHE A 243 -2.93 -8.24 17.23
N SER A 244 -1.81 -7.98 17.91
CA SER A 244 -1.66 -8.17 19.35
C SER A 244 -1.89 -6.87 20.13
N SER A 245 -2.06 -6.97 21.45
CA SER A 245 -2.22 -5.83 22.36
C SER A 245 -1.04 -4.85 22.38
N ARG A 246 0.12 -5.20 21.79
CA ARG A 246 1.26 -4.29 21.62
C ARG A 246 1.09 -3.35 20.43
N MET A 247 0.26 -3.73 19.46
CA MET A 247 0.07 -3.02 18.20
C MET A 247 -1.34 -2.41 18.08
N LEU A 248 -2.29 -2.90 18.88
CA LEU A 248 -3.68 -2.47 18.88
C LEU A 248 -4.05 -1.86 20.24
N SER A 249 -4.79 -0.75 20.21
CA SER A 249 -5.46 -0.22 21.40
C SER A 249 -6.64 -1.11 21.82
N SER A 250 -7.19 -0.90 23.03
CA SER A 250 -8.30 -1.73 23.54
C SER A 250 -9.53 -1.72 22.64
N SER A 251 -9.87 -0.57 22.05
CA SER A 251 -10.98 -0.45 21.09
C SER A 251 -10.68 -1.17 19.77
N GLU A 252 -9.44 -1.12 19.30
CA GLU A 252 -9.02 -1.81 18.08
C GLU A 252 -9.00 -3.33 18.27
N MET A 253 -8.53 -3.81 19.43
CA MET A 253 -8.59 -5.21 19.82
C MET A 253 -10.03 -5.75 19.76
N THR A 254 -10.98 -5.01 20.34
CA THR A 254 -12.41 -5.36 20.27
C THR A 254 -12.88 -5.39 18.82
N ARG A 255 -12.57 -4.36 18.03
CA ARG A 255 -12.93 -4.27 16.60
C ARG A 255 -12.48 -5.49 15.80
N PHE A 256 -11.23 -5.92 15.93
CA PHE A 256 -10.67 -7.07 15.19
C PHE A 256 -11.00 -8.44 15.81
N ARG A 257 -11.50 -8.48 17.05
CA ARG A 257 -11.99 -9.71 17.69
C ARG A 257 -13.44 -10.01 17.29
N GLU A 258 -14.30 -8.99 17.31
CA GLU A 258 -15.74 -9.12 17.04
C GLU A 258 -16.05 -9.24 15.55
N ARG A 259 -15.19 -8.66 14.71
CA ARG A 259 -15.27 -8.74 13.26
C ARG A 259 -14.24 -9.73 12.82
#